data_AF-A0A1H0GCK9-F1
#
_entry.id   AF-A0A1H0GCK9-F1
#
_cell.length_a   1.000
_cell.length_b   1.000
_cell.length_c   1.000
_cell.angle_alpha   90.00
_cell.angle_beta   90.00
_cell.angle_gamma   90.00
#
_symmetry.space_group_name_H-M   'P 1'
#
loop_
_entity.id
_entity.type
_entity.pdbx_description
1 polymer ?
#
loop_
_entity_poly.entity_id
_entity_poly.type
_entity_poly.pdbx_seq_one_letter_code
_entity_poly.pdbx_strand_id
1 'polypeptide(L)'
;MSAYNILVVQSKCCSCHQDSKIKIQFKFGDTWDYKYFISDEIRWGGNDTGKKGLKKVVVDGVAEPCEKCNEIVYYLIYIENDCNSIH
;
A
#
# COMPACT_ATOMS: atom_id res chain seq x y z
N MET A 1 9.33 -16.09 -8.29
CA MET A 1 8.45 -15.72 -7.16
C MET A 1 8.67 -14.23 -6.90
N SER A 2 7.74 -13.37 -7.32
CA SER A 2 7.86 -11.92 -7.06
C SER A 2 7.32 -11.62 -5.68
N ALA A 3 8.16 -11.04 -4.83
CA ALA A 3 7.71 -10.49 -3.56
C ALA A 3 6.95 -9.18 -3.78
N TYR A 4 5.98 -8.90 -2.92
CA TYR A 4 5.15 -7.70 -2.91
C TYR A 4 4.91 -7.29 -1.46
N ASN A 5 4.41 -6.07 -1.24
CA ASN A 5 4.00 -5.58 0.06
C ASN A 5 2.48 -5.38 0.08
N ILE A 6 1.91 -5.38 1.28
CA ILE A 6 0.45 -5.30 1.47
C ILE A 6 0.14 -4.07 2.31
N LEU A 7 -0.55 -3.10 1.73
CA LEU A 7 -1.12 -1.96 2.45
C LEU A 7 -2.53 -2.33 2.92
N VAL A 8 -2.79 -2.19 4.20
CA VAL A 8 -4.05 -2.51 4.84
C VAL A 8 -4.79 -1.24 5.17
N VAL A 9 -5.95 -1.05 4.55
CA VAL A 9 -6.83 0.12 4.76
C VAL A 9 -8.20 -0.34 5.19
N GLN A 10 -8.75 0.29 6.22
CA GLN A 10 -10.16 0.13 6.58
C GLN A 10 -10.95 1.22 5.88
N SER A 11 -11.74 0.84 4.88
CA SER A 11 -12.59 1.78 4.15
C SER A 11 -13.82 1.08 3.61
N LYS A 12 -14.76 1.86 3.10
CA LYS A 12 -15.95 1.34 2.44
C LYS A 12 -15.59 0.92 1.03
N CYS A 13 -16.06 -0.25 0.61
CA CYS A 13 -15.95 -0.67 -0.78
C CYS A 13 -16.77 0.29 -1.66
N CYS A 14 -16.20 0.82 -2.74
CA CYS A 14 -16.91 1.75 -3.63
C CYS A 14 -18.14 1.12 -4.30
N SER A 15 -18.17 -0.21 -4.44
CA SER A 15 -19.25 -0.89 -5.16
C SER A 15 -20.35 -1.42 -4.25
N CYS A 16 -20.02 -1.97 -3.08
CA CYS A 16 -21.03 -2.48 -2.15
C CYS A 16 -21.27 -1.57 -0.92
N HIS A 17 -20.50 -0.48 -0.76
CA HIS A 17 -20.56 0.49 0.34
C HIS A 17 -20.41 -0.10 1.75
N GLN A 18 -20.03 -1.38 1.87
CA GLN A 18 -19.77 -2.00 3.18
C GLN A 18 -18.39 -1.64 3.68
N ASP A 19 -18.30 -1.41 4.98
CA ASP A 19 -17.04 -1.30 5.71
C ASP A 19 -16.30 -2.63 5.61
N SER A 20 -15.14 -2.62 4.98
CA SER A 20 -14.35 -3.82 4.74
C SER A 20 -12.86 -3.49 4.83
N LYS A 21 -12.07 -4.51 5.17
CA LYS A 21 -10.62 -4.38 5.25
C LYS A 21 -10.04 -4.60 3.86
N ILE A 22 -9.65 -3.53 3.20
CA ILE A 22 -9.05 -3.55 1.87
C ILE A 22 -7.56 -3.82 2.05
N LYS A 23 -7.06 -4.88 1.39
CA LYS A 23 -5.64 -5.19 1.34
C LYS A 23 -5.15 -4.91 -0.08
N ILE A 24 -4.24 -3.97 -0.21
CA ILE A 24 -3.73 -3.48 -1.48
C ILE A 24 -2.30 -3.98 -1.64
N GLN A 25 -2.06 -4.78 -2.67
CA GLN A 25 -0.73 -5.29 -2.99
C GLN A 25 0.02 -4.26 -3.82
N PHE A 26 1.23 -3.91 -3.42
CA PHE A 26 2.08 -2.95 -4.13
C PHE A 26 3.55 -3.35 -4.08
N LYS A 27 4.37 -2.76 -4.95
CA LYS A 27 5.80 -3.05 -5.04
C LYS A 27 6.62 -1.78 -4.85
N PHE A 28 7.00 -1.51 -3.61
CA PHE A 28 7.89 -0.40 -3.27
C PHE A 28 8.59 -0.63 -1.92
N GLY A 29 9.85 -0.22 -1.82
CA GLY A 29 10.70 -0.47 -0.66
C GLY A 29 11.13 -1.94 -0.58
N ASP A 30 11.37 -2.44 0.63
CA ASP A 30 11.73 -3.84 0.84
C ASP A 30 10.52 -4.73 0.59
N THR A 31 10.54 -5.48 -0.51
CA THR A 31 9.43 -6.34 -0.92
C THR A 31 9.58 -7.71 -0.29
N TRP A 32 8.86 -7.96 0.81
CA TRP A 32 8.94 -9.22 1.58
C TRP A 32 7.61 -9.63 2.25
N ASP A 33 6.47 -9.34 1.60
CA ASP A 33 5.13 -9.57 2.14
C ASP A 33 4.84 -8.78 3.44
N TYR A 34 5.50 -7.62 3.59
CA TYR A 34 5.26 -6.77 4.74
C TYR A 34 3.87 -6.17 4.69
N LYS A 35 3.21 -6.15 5.85
CA LYS A 35 1.93 -5.49 6.06
C LYS A 35 2.18 -4.09 6.59
N TYR A 36 1.76 -3.10 5.82
CA TYR A 36 1.79 -1.69 6.15
C TYR A 36 0.38 -1.19 6.41
N PHE A 37 0.25 -0.20 7.28
CA PHE A 37 -0.95 0.61 7.47
C PHE A 37 -0.71 2.03 6.97
N ILE A 38 -1.78 2.81 6.80
CA ILE A 38 -1.62 4.25 6.52
C ILE A 38 -0.81 4.88 7.65
N SER A 39 0.15 5.72 7.29
CA SER A 39 1.14 6.35 8.17
C SER A 39 2.27 5.46 8.67
N ASP A 40 2.36 4.19 8.26
CA ASP A 40 3.57 3.40 8.51
C ASP A 40 4.73 3.85 7.62
N GLU A 41 5.94 3.73 8.15
CA GLU A 41 7.18 4.00 7.43
C GLU A 41 7.59 2.80 6.57
N ILE A 42 7.94 3.06 5.30
CA ILE A 42 8.44 2.03 4.38
C ILE A 42 9.82 1.54 4.84
N ARG A 43 9.95 0.23 5.01
CA ARG A 43 11.22 -0.43 5.35
C ARG A 43 12.08 -0.63 4.10
N TRP A 44 13.38 -0.62 4.33
CA TRP A 44 14.44 -0.86 3.35
C TRP A 44 15.36 -1.94 3.93
N GLY A 45 15.64 -3.00 3.17
CA GLY A 45 16.12 -4.27 3.75
C GLY A 45 16.89 -5.19 2.82
N GLY A 46 17.11 -4.78 1.56
CA GLY A 46 17.95 -5.51 0.60
C GLY A 46 17.21 -6.07 -0.61
N ASN A 47 15.88 -6.29 -0.54
CA ASN A 47 15.06 -6.59 -1.71
C ASN A 47 14.26 -5.34 -2.14
N ASP A 48 15.03 -4.26 -2.29
CA ASP A 48 14.52 -2.91 -2.45
C ASP A 48 13.99 -2.68 -3.87
N THR A 49 12.70 -2.41 -3.99
CA THR A 49 12.06 -1.96 -5.23
C THR A 49 11.87 -0.45 -5.19
N GLY A 50 12.53 0.26 -6.11
CA GLY A 50 12.47 1.72 -6.23
C GLY A 50 13.73 2.41 -5.71
N LYS A 51 13.60 3.69 -5.33
CA LYS A 51 14.72 4.52 -4.87
C LYS A 51 14.39 5.17 -3.52
N LYS A 52 15.29 5.03 -2.55
CA LYS A 52 15.19 5.67 -1.24
C LYS A 52 15.40 7.19 -1.35
N GLY A 53 14.74 7.96 -0.48
CA GLY A 53 14.90 9.41 -0.38
C GLY A 53 14.10 10.22 -1.39
N LEU A 54 13.14 9.61 -2.08
CA LEU A 54 12.17 10.33 -2.90
C LEU A 54 11.14 11.02 -2.00
N LYS A 55 10.84 12.30 -2.28
CA LYS A 55 9.87 13.09 -1.48
C LYS A 55 8.44 12.58 -1.62
N LYS A 56 8.09 12.18 -2.84
CA LYS A 56 6.77 11.67 -3.21
C LYS A 56 6.93 10.62 -4.29
N VAL A 57 6.30 9.48 -4.09
CA VAL A 57 6.27 8.37 -5.04
C VAL A 57 4.83 7.94 -5.22
N VAL A 58 4.45 7.68 -6.46
CA VAL A 58 3.17 7.05 -6.78
C VAL A 58 3.46 5.65 -7.26
N VAL A 59 2.83 4.66 -6.66
CA VAL A 59 2.92 3.27 -7.10
C VAL A 59 1.53 2.69 -7.34
N ASP A 60 1.42 1.85 -8.35
CA ASP A 60 0.21 1.08 -8.60
C ASP A 60 0.01 0.02 -7.53
N GLY A 61 -1.22 -0.07 -7.04
CA GLY A 61 -1.68 -1.04 -6.08
C GLY A 61 -2.89 -1.80 -6.59
N VAL A 62 -2.94 -3.10 -6.34
CA VAL A 62 -4.09 -3.95 -6.69
C VAL A 62 -4.72 -4.44 -5.40
N ALA A 63 -6.00 -4.11 -5.17
CA ALA A 63 -6.72 -4.61 -4.01
C ALA A 63 -7.13 -6.07 -4.20
N GLU A 64 -7.15 -6.81 -3.09
CA GLU A 64 -7.82 -8.11 -3.04
C GLU A 64 -9.32 -7.95 -3.36
N PRO A 65 -9.94 -8.95 -4.03
CA PRO A 65 -11.36 -8.90 -4.34
C PRO A 65 -12.19 -8.73 -3.07
N CYS A 66 -13.19 -7.86 -3.13
CA CYS A 66 -14.09 -7.65 -2.00
C CYS A 66 -14.83 -8.94 -1.64
N GLU A 67 -14.86 -9.33 -0.36
CA GLU A 67 -15.53 -10.57 0.09
C GLU A 67 -17.06 -10.57 -0.16
N LYS A 68 -17.64 -9.41 -0.50
CA LYS A 68 -19.09 -9.25 -0.71
C LYS A 68 -19.49 -9.17 -2.18
N CYS A 69 -18.81 -8.34 -2.98
CA CYS A 69 -19.12 -8.15 -4.39
C CYS A 69 -18.11 -8.79 -5.34
N ASN A 70 -17.01 -9.34 -4.82
CA ASN A 70 -15.91 -9.95 -5.57
C ASN A 70 -15.28 -9.03 -6.62
N GLU A 71 -15.47 -7.72 -6.48
CA GLU A 71 -14.93 -6.73 -7.39
C GLU A 71 -13.48 -6.41 -7.03
N ILE A 72 -12.63 -6.32 -8.06
CA ILE A 72 -11.22 -5.97 -7.94
C ILE A 72 -11.08 -4.48 -8.26
N VAL A 73 -10.44 -3.75 -7.35
CA VAL A 73 -10.23 -2.32 -7.48
C VAL A 73 -8.74 -2.01 -7.56
N TYR A 74 -8.38 -1.13 -8.48
CA TYR A 74 -7.02 -0.62 -8.62
C TYR A 74 -6.87 0.68 -7.85
N TYR A 75 -5.76 0.83 -7.15
CA TYR A 75 -5.46 2.00 -6.33
C TYR A 75 -4.13 2.60 -6.76
N LEU A 76 -4.05 3.93 -6.71
CA LEU A 76 -2.78 4.63 -6.72
C LEU A 76 -2.37 4.90 -5.28
N ILE A 77 -1.23 4.36 -4.87
CA ILE A 77 -0.69 4.56 -3.53
C ILE A 77 0.33 5.70 -3.60
N TYR A 78 0.06 6.74 -2.81
CA TYR A 78 0.97 7.86 -2.63
C TYR A 78 1.83 7.59 -1.40
N ILE A 79 3.13 7.48 -1.61
CA ILE A 79 4.13 7.31 -0.57
C ILE A 79 4.87 8.63 -0.47
N GLU A 80 4.69 9.31 0.65
CA GLU A 80 5.27 10.63 0.91
C GLU A 80 6.19 10.54 2.11
N ASN A 81 7.37 11.16 1.98
CA ASN A 81 8.32 11.25 3.09
C ASN A 81 8.01 12.53 3.87
N ASP A 82 7.09 12.44 4.84
CA ASP A 82 6.78 13.55 5.75
C ASP A 82 7.84 13.60 6.87
N CYS A 83 9.08 13.91 6.50
CA CYS A 83 10.05 14.42 7.47
C CYS A 83 9.83 15.93 7.60
N ASN A 84 8.84 16.33 8.40
CA ASN A 84 8.82 17.66 9.00
C ASN A 84 7.89 17.78 10.23
N SER A 85 8.05 16.92 11.24
CA SER A 85 7.73 17.36 12.61
C SER A 85 8.97 18.00 13.24
N ILE A 86 9.22 19.26 12.87
CA ILE A 86 10.02 20.15 13.70
C ILE A 86 9.10 20.55 14.87
N HIS A 87 9.32 19.97 16.04
CA HIS A 87 8.89 20.54 17.32
C HIS A 87 10.00 20.39 18.33
#